data_AF-A0A060CC40-F1
#
_entry.id   AF-A0A060CC40-F1
#
_cell.length_a   1.000
_cell.length_b   1.000
_cell.length_c   1.000
_cell.angle_alpha   90.00
_cell.angle_beta   90.00
_cell.angle_gamma   90.00
#
_symmetry.space_group_name_H-M   'P 1'
#
loop_
_entity.id
_entity.type
_entity.pdbx_description
1 polymer ?
#
loop_
_entity_poly.entity_id
_entity_poly.type
_entity_poly.pdbx_seq_one_letter_code
_entity_poly.pdbx_strand_id
1 'polypeptide(L)' 'YRFGVPKSGAYTEVFNSDAEVFGGSDVLNEGDFMTQQVPLHGMEQSLELTLPPLATIYLRLKPAADKKNPLNWESGPR' A
#
# COMPACT_ATOMS: atom_id res chain seq x y z
N TYR A 1 4.07 13.66 -3.82
CA TYR A 1 4.94 13.87 -2.64
C TYR A 1 5.60 12.54 -2.29
N ARG A 2 6.86 12.56 -1.85
CA ARG A 2 7.64 11.35 -1.55
C ARG A 2 8.07 11.31 -0.09
N PHE A 3 8.01 10.14 0.53
CA PHE A 3 8.47 9.91 1.91
C PHE A 3 9.06 8.51 2.06
N GLY A 4 10.01 8.37 3.00
CA GLY A 4 10.63 7.08 3.32
C GLY A 4 9.65 6.13 4.01
N VAL A 5 9.76 4.84 3.72
CA VAL A 5 9.01 3.76 4.39
C VAL A 5 9.96 2.62 4.82
N PRO A 6 9.68 1.94 5.94
CA PRO A 6 10.63 0.99 6.53
C PRO A 6 10.69 -0.37 5.82
N LYS A 7 9.68 -0.71 5.01
CA LYS A 7 9.58 -2.02 4.32
C LYS A 7 9.22 -1.82 2.86
N SER A 8 9.85 -2.60 1.98
CA SER A 8 9.45 -2.70 0.57
C SER A 8 8.14 -3.47 0.43
N GLY A 9 7.38 -3.17 -0.62
CA GLY A 9 6.16 -3.90 -0.97
C GLY A 9 5.06 -3.00 -1.54
N ALA A 10 3.86 -3.56 -1.59
CA ALA A 10 2.65 -2.86 -1.97
C ALA A 10 1.99 -2.26 -0.73
N TYR A 11 1.76 -0.95 -0.72
CA TYR A 11 0.98 -0.26 0.31
C TYR A 11 -0.38 0.11 -0.25
N THR A 12 -1.42 -0.04 0.56
CA THR A 12 -2.79 0.38 0.18
C THR A 12 -3.28 1.44 1.14
N GLU A 13 -4.02 2.41 0.61
CA GLU A 13 -4.72 3.43 1.41
C GLU A 13 -5.87 2.76 2.16
N VAL A 14 -5.84 2.82 3.49
CA VAL A 14 -6.90 2.24 4.34
C VAL A 14 -7.79 3.28 4.98
N PHE A 15 -7.34 4.55 4.99
CA PHE A 15 -8.13 5.69 5.43
C PHE A 15 -7.57 6.97 4.83
N ASN A 16 -8.46 7.87 4.44
CA ASN A 16 -8.15 9.21 3.98
C ASN A 16 -9.20 10.17 4.52
N SER A 17 -8.77 11.17 5.30
CA SER A 17 -9.70 12.14 5.87
C SER A 17 -10.27 13.12 4.83
N ASP A 18 -9.73 13.16 3.61
CA ASP A 18 -10.24 13.98 2.50
C ASP A 18 -11.34 13.30 1.68
N ALA A 19 -11.70 12.04 2.00
CA ALA A 19 -12.75 11.35 1.28
C ALA A 19 -14.08 12.13 1.36
N GLU A 20 -14.87 12.12 0.28
CA GLU A 20 -16.15 12.85 0.19
C GLU A 20 -17.10 12.50 1.35
N VAL A 21 -17.09 11.25 1.80
CA VAL A 21 -17.90 10.76 2.94
C VAL A 21 -17.63 11.48 4.27
N PHE A 22 -16.47 12.14 4.40
CA PHE A 22 -16.09 12.97 5.55
C PHE A 22 -16.21 14.48 5.27
N GLY A 23 -16.70 14.86 4.08
CA GLY A 23 -16.82 16.25 3.64
C GLY A 23 -15.53 16.85 3.07
N GLY A 24 -14.58 16.00 2.67
CA GLY A 24 -13.34 16.45 2.03
C GLY A 24 -13.46 16.69 0.52
N SER A 25 -12.34 16.99 -0.13
CA SER A 25 -12.25 17.31 -1.56
C SER A 25 -12.15 16.10 -2.50
N ASP A 26 -12.15 14.89 -1.93
CA ASP A 26 -12.07 13.60 -2.62
C ASP A 26 -10.80 13.42 -3.48
N VAL A 27 -9.69 14.00 -3.03
CA VAL A 27 -8.38 13.68 -3.61
C VAL A 27 -7.95 12.31 -3.05
N LEU A 28 -8.26 11.26 -3.79
CA LEU A 28 -7.93 9.89 -3.43
C LEU A 28 -6.71 9.40 -4.19
N ASN A 29 -5.94 8.51 -3.55
CA ASN A 29 -4.92 7.75 -4.24
C ASN A 29 -5.48 6.35 -4.52
N GLU A 30 -5.78 6.05 -5.79
CA GLU A 30 -6.38 4.76 -6.16
C GLU A 30 -5.35 3.63 -6.22
N GLY A 31 -5.74 2.46 -5.71
CA GLY A 31 -4.98 1.22 -5.87
C GLY A 31 -3.83 1.04 -4.87
N ASP A 32 -2.85 0.24 -5.29
CA ASP A 32 -1.67 -0.08 -4.50
C ASP A 32 -0.46 0.75 -4.92
N PHE A 33 0.22 1.33 -3.94
CA PHE A 33 1.49 2.04 -4.12
C PHE A 33 2.65 1.07 -3.94
N MET A 34 3.40 0.87 -5.02
CA MET A 34 4.62 0.08 -4.98
C MET A 34 5.77 0.94 -4.48
N THR A 35 6.51 0.45 -3.49
CA THR A 35 7.73 1.10 -3.03
C THR A 35 8.79 1.16 -4.11
N GLN A 36 9.56 2.25 -4.10
CA GLN A 36 10.74 2.42 -4.95
C GLN A 36 12.01 2.35 -4.11
N GLN A 37 13.07 1.79 -4.68
CA GLN A 37 14.41 1.74 -4.07
C GLN A 37 15.10 3.11 -4.23
N VAL A 38 14.52 4.13 -3.60
CA VAL A 38 15.06 5.48 -3.55
C VAL A 38 15.12 5.89 -2.08
N PRO A 39 16.33 5.98 -1.49
CA PRO A 39 16.48 6.29 -0.08
C PRO A 39 15.95 7.69 0.28
N LEU A 40 15.20 7.78 1.38
CA LEU A 40 14.64 9.05 1.87
C LEU A 40 14.31 8.95 3.36
N HIS A 41 14.44 10.05 4.11
CA HIS A 41 14.13 10.12 5.55
C HIS A 41 14.82 9.02 6.40
N GLY A 42 16.03 8.59 6.01
CA GLY A 42 16.78 7.53 6.69
C GLY A 42 16.28 6.10 6.43
N MET A 43 15.47 5.90 5.39
CA MET A 43 14.93 4.60 4.99
C MET A 43 15.37 4.24 3.56
N GLU A 44 15.60 2.95 3.31
CA GLU A 44 16.06 2.41 2.00
C GLU A 44 14.98 2.42 0.91
N GLN A 45 13.72 2.55 1.31
CA GLN A 45 12.56 2.52 0.43
C GLN A 45 11.76 3.80 0.59
N SER A 46 11.09 4.23 -0.48
CA SER A 46 10.16 5.35 -0.43
C SER A 46 8.88 5.07 -1.21
N LEU A 47 7.83 5.80 -0.86
CA LEU A 47 6.56 5.85 -1.58
C LEU A 47 6.36 7.24 -2.16
N GLU A 48 5.71 7.31 -3.31
CA GLU A 48 5.27 8.54 -3.93
C GLU A 48 3.76 8.50 -4.15
N LEU A 49 3.05 9.48 -3.60
CA LEU A 49 1.60 9.62 -3.72
C LEU A 49 1.17 11.09 -3.62
N THR A 50 -0.07 11.38 -3.99
CA THR A 50 -0.67 12.72 -3.92
C THR A 50 -1.19 12.96 -2.52
N LEU A 51 -0.71 14.01 -1.85
CA LEU A 51 -1.23 14.41 -0.55
C LEU A 51 -2.45 15.32 -0.75
N PRO A 52 -3.61 14.97 -0.20
CA PRO A 52 -4.78 15.83 -0.21
C PRO A 52 -4.55 17.08 0.67
N PRO A 53 -5.25 18.18 0.38
CA PRO A 53 -5.13 19.40 1.18
C PRO A 53 -5.63 19.18 2.61
N LEU A 54 -4.79 19.50 3.61
CA LEU A 54 -5.12 19.42 5.04
C LEU A 54 -5.65 18.06 5.53
N ALA A 55 -5.24 16.97 4.89
CA ALA A 55 -5.71 15.64 5.21
C ALA A 55 -4.66 14.77 5.91
N THR A 56 -5.15 13.71 6.55
CA THR A 56 -4.35 12.61 7.07
C THR A 56 -4.70 11.33 6.33
N ILE A 57 -3.67 10.66 5.81
CA ILE A 57 -3.79 9.36 5.13
C ILE A 57 -3.15 8.27 6.01
N TYR A 58 -3.82 7.13 6.13
CA TYR A 58 -3.24 5.91 6.70
C TYR A 58 -3.00 4.90 5.60
N LEU A 59 -1.79 4.33 5.60
CA LEU A 59 -1.38 3.30 4.65
C LEU A 59 -1.11 1.99 5.36
N ARG A 60 -1.43 0.89 4.70
CA ARG A 60 -1.13 -0.46 5.18
C ARG A 60 -0.27 -1.20 4.17
N LEU A 61 0.86 -1.75 4.62
CA LEU A 61 1.64 -2.71 3.84
C LEU A 61 0.81 -3.98 3.65
N LYS A 62 0.58 -4.38 2.40
CA LYS A 62 -0.05 -5.66 2.08
C LYS A 62 0.88 -6.81 2.50
N PRO A 63 0.34 -7.87 3.11
CA PRO A 63 1.12 -9.08 3.33
C PRO A 63 1.65 -9.58 1.98
N ALA A 64 2.89 -10.05 1.96
CA ALA A 64 3.41 -10.72 0.78
C ALA A 64 2.49 -11.88 0.44
N ALA A 65 2.01 -11.96 -0.80
CA ALA A 65 1.12 -13.04 -1.21
C ALA A 65 1.79 -14.39 -0.90
N ASP A 66 1.17 -15.18 -0.03
CA ASP A 66 1.65 -16.51 0.32
C ASP A 66 1.57 -17.41 -0.92
N LYS A 67 2.71 -17.70 -1.55
CA LYS A 67 2.80 -18.66 -2.66
C LYS A 67 2.66 -20.13 -2.22
N LYS A 68 2.11 -20.40 -1.03
CA LYS A 68 1.90 -21.76 -0.52
C LYS A 68 0.41 -22.09 -0.49
N ASN A 69 -0.10 -22.57 -1.64
CA ASN A 69 -0.84 -23.83 -1.74
C ASN A 69 -1.44 -23.95 -3.16
N PRO A 70 -0.71 -24.51 -4.15
CA PRO A 70 -1.41 -25.14 -5.25
C PRO A 70 -2.09 -26.38 -4.66
N LEU A 71 -3.40 -26.31 -4.47
CA LEU A 71 -4.24 -27.42 -4.03
C LEU A 71 -3.95 -28.67 -4.88
N ASN A 72 -3.09 -29.57 -4.39
CA ASN A 72 -2.88 -30.89 -4.97
C ASN A 72 -3.95 -31.81 -4.40
N TRP A 73 -5.11 -31.86 -5.05
CA TRP A 73 -6.24 -32.69 -4.62
C TRP A 73 -6.40 -33.98 -5.44
N GLU A 74 -5.49 -34.32 -6.35
CA GLU A 74 -5.63 -35.52 -7.18
C GLU A 74 -4.32 -36.31 -7.30
N SER A 75 -3.97 -37.06 -6.24
CA SER A 75 -3.15 -38.28 -6.37
C SER A 75 -3.16 -39.08 -5.05
N GLY A 76 -4.30 -39.70 -4.75
CA GLY A 76 -4.37 -40.86 -3.85
C GLY A 76 -4.40 -42.16 -4.67
N PRO A 77 -3.68 -43.23 -4.26
CA PRO A 77 -3.49 -44.40 -5.12
C PRO A 77 -4.71 -45.33 -5.17
N ARG A 78 -5.11 -45.62 -6.42
CA ARG A 78 -5.89 -46.75 -6.97
C ARG A 78 -7.17 -47.18 -6.28
#